data_AF-V2WXM1-F1
#
_entry.id   AF-V2WXM1-F1
#
_cell.length_a   1.000
_cell.length_b   1.000
_cell.length_c   1.000
_cell.angle_alpha   90.00
_cell.angle_beta   90.00
_cell.angle_gamma   90.00
#
_symmetry.space_group_name_H-M   'P 1'
#
loop_
_entity.id
_entity.type
_entity.pdbx_description
1 polymer ?
#
loop_
_entity_poly.entity_id
_entity_poly.type
_entity_poly.pdbx_seq_one_letter_code
_entity_poly.pdbx_strand_id
1 'polypeptide(L)'
;MDANFKQKARSHANDARNIQLGSGWGCVVDWEEYSALLKAREHENEISHCVRFSAIWNTNKKSKSLRATGISVVTCSQHELFWPNGIGDLQKGERYSNMDTIFLMSVFATGVKQIYISYDIVCQWMCNFFPQMNSFPEHLQIPQDCKITFKVPKFHLPAHVPACYAPFTFNYTVGIGKTDGEGPECNWSMTNDIAKSSSIMTKGTCFENIDNHCNFTNYWKTIDLGM
;
A
#
# COMPACT_ATOMS: atom_id res chain seq x y z
N MET A 1 -0.62 -4.27 -4.12
CA MET A 1 -0.01 -3.27 -3.22
C MET A 1 1.20 -2.74 -3.92
N ASP A 2 1.44 -1.44 -3.83
CA ASP A 2 2.61 -0.80 -4.42
C ASP A 2 2.88 0.55 -3.73
N ALA A 3 4.06 1.12 -3.95
CA ALA A 3 4.49 2.41 -3.44
C ALA A 3 4.62 3.45 -4.55
N ASN A 4 4.00 4.61 -4.36
CA ASN A 4 4.11 5.75 -5.25
C ASN A 4 4.97 6.87 -4.66
N PHE A 5 6.17 7.04 -5.21
CA PHE A 5 7.13 8.07 -4.79
C PHE A 5 6.93 9.45 -5.45
N LYS A 6 5.95 9.61 -6.34
CA LYS A 6 5.54 10.94 -6.83
C LYS A 6 4.69 11.67 -5.78
N GLN A 7 3.96 10.94 -4.94
CA GLN A 7 3.15 11.45 -3.84
C GLN A 7 3.99 11.78 -2.60
N LYS A 8 4.78 12.85 -2.70
CA LYS A 8 5.59 13.35 -1.58
C LYS A 8 4.77 14.29 -0.72
N ALA A 9 5.02 14.33 0.58
CA ALA A 9 4.45 15.33 1.48
C ALA A 9 5.57 16.12 2.16
N ARG A 10 5.49 17.46 2.09
CA ARG A 10 6.42 18.34 2.81
C ARG A 10 6.07 18.41 4.29
N SER A 11 7.07 18.71 5.10
CA SER A 11 6.86 18.99 6.53
C SER A 11 6.40 20.43 6.71
N HIS A 12 5.36 20.65 7.51
CA HIS A 12 4.88 21.98 7.87
C HIS A 12 4.88 22.19 9.38
N ALA A 13 5.17 23.41 9.83
CA ALA A 13 5.18 23.76 11.25
C ALA A 13 3.83 23.51 11.95
N ASN A 14 2.73 23.58 11.19
CA ASN A 14 1.36 23.41 11.70
C ASN A 14 0.80 21.98 11.55
N ASP A 15 1.59 20.99 11.12
CA ASP A 15 1.10 19.61 10.92
C ASP A 15 0.52 18.97 12.19
N ALA A 16 0.99 19.39 13.36
CA ALA A 16 0.46 18.92 14.65
C ALA A 16 -0.91 19.51 15.00
N ARG A 17 -1.28 20.67 14.42
CA ARG A 17 -2.55 21.37 14.67
C ARG A 17 -3.62 21.02 13.64
N ASN A 18 -3.20 20.65 12.44
CA ASN A 18 -4.12 20.19 11.40
C ASN A 18 -4.31 18.67 11.51
N ILE A 19 -5.34 18.28 12.26
CA ILE A 19 -5.79 16.90 12.40
C ILE A 19 -6.81 16.58 11.31
N GLN A 20 -6.76 15.34 10.79
CA GLN A 20 -7.77 14.82 9.87
C GLN A 20 -9.08 14.62 10.65
N LEU A 21 -10.21 15.05 10.10
CA LEU A 21 -11.51 14.95 10.79
C LEU A 21 -11.99 13.50 10.95
N GLY A 22 -11.71 12.63 9.96
CA GLY A 22 -12.12 11.23 9.94
C GLY A 22 -10.95 10.30 9.68
N SER A 23 -9.94 10.28 10.56
CA SER A 23 -8.79 9.37 10.39
C SER A 23 -9.24 7.91 10.39
N GLY A 24 -8.76 7.15 9.41
CA GLY A 24 -9.15 5.75 9.20
C GLY A 24 -10.57 5.50 8.71
N TRP A 25 -11.36 6.54 8.42
CA TRP A 25 -12.74 6.40 7.93
C TRP A 25 -12.81 6.26 6.40
N GLY A 26 -11.72 6.56 5.70
CA GLY A 26 -11.61 6.53 4.25
C GLY A 26 -10.62 5.51 3.72
N CYS A 27 -9.92 5.89 2.66
CA CYS A 27 -8.83 5.11 2.07
C CYS A 27 -7.52 5.27 2.85
N VAL A 28 -7.30 6.44 3.48
CA VAL A 28 -6.12 6.71 4.30
C VAL A 28 -6.27 6.05 5.68
N VAL A 29 -5.21 5.38 6.13
CA VAL A 29 -5.13 4.73 7.45
C VAL A 29 -5.39 5.69 8.61
N ASP A 30 -5.86 5.17 9.75
CA ASP A 30 -5.81 5.91 11.01
C ASP A 30 -4.36 6.28 11.32
N TRP A 31 -4.07 7.58 11.34
CA TRP A 31 -2.70 8.06 11.44
C TRP A 31 -2.07 7.77 12.81
N GLU A 32 -2.86 7.79 13.88
CA GLU A 32 -2.34 7.62 15.24
C GLU A 32 -1.96 6.16 15.48
N GLU A 33 -2.85 5.23 15.13
CA GLU A 33 -2.60 3.79 15.20
C GLU A 33 -1.44 3.40 14.26
N TYR A 34 -1.48 3.87 13.01
CA TYR A 34 -0.40 3.62 12.04
C TYR A 34 0.95 4.12 12.54
N SER A 35 1.00 5.35 13.06
CA SER A 35 2.24 5.93 13.59
C SER A 35 2.77 5.18 14.80
N ALA A 36 1.89 4.71 15.69
CA ALA A 36 2.26 3.92 16.86
C ALA A 36 2.86 2.56 16.44
N LEU A 37 2.23 1.87 15.50
CA LEU A 37 2.69 0.58 14.97
C LEU A 37 4.04 0.69 14.27
N LEU A 38 4.28 1.78 13.54
CA LEU A 38 5.56 2.04 12.89
C LEU A 38 6.68 2.37 13.88
N LYS A 39 6.40 3.16 14.92
CA LYS A 39 7.39 3.48 15.97
C LYS A 39 7.86 2.23 16.70
N ALA A 40 6.97 1.28 16.95
CA ALA A 40 7.32 -0.01 17.56
C ALA A 40 8.28 -0.85 16.69
N ARG A 41 8.42 -0.52 15.40
CA ARG A 41 9.16 -1.28 14.38
C ARG A 41 10.23 -0.45 13.66
N GLU A 42 10.72 0.62 14.29
CA GLU A 42 11.65 1.58 13.65
C GLU A 42 12.98 0.95 13.19
N HIS A 43 13.38 -0.18 13.78
CA HIS A 43 14.64 -0.88 13.50
C HIS A 43 14.56 -1.93 12.38
N GLU A 44 13.42 -2.12 11.72
CA GLU A 44 13.31 -3.08 10.62
C GLU A 44 14.05 -2.62 9.36
N ASN A 45 14.67 -3.57 8.67
CA ASN A 45 15.52 -3.31 7.51
C ASN A 45 14.72 -2.77 6.32
N GLU A 46 15.39 -1.96 5.50
CA GLU A 46 14.91 -1.61 4.16
C GLU A 46 14.77 -2.87 3.30
N ILE A 47 13.86 -2.81 2.33
CA ILE A 47 13.54 -3.97 1.52
C ILE A 47 14.72 -4.34 0.61
N SER A 48 15.17 -5.60 0.70
CA SER A 48 16.06 -6.18 -0.30
C SER A 48 15.27 -6.45 -1.59
N HIS A 49 15.86 -6.22 -2.76
CA HIS A 49 15.24 -6.53 -4.04
C HIS A 49 15.96 -7.70 -4.75
N CYS A 50 15.20 -8.73 -5.17
CA CYS A 50 15.67 -9.79 -6.07
C CYS A 50 15.68 -9.33 -7.53
N VAL A 51 15.32 -8.06 -7.77
CA VAL A 51 15.21 -7.42 -9.08
C VAL A 51 16.33 -6.39 -9.22
N ARG A 52 16.97 -6.33 -10.38
CA ARG A 52 18.08 -5.41 -10.72
C ARG A 52 17.61 -3.96 -10.95
N PHE A 53 16.63 -3.44 -10.21
CA PHE A 53 16.15 -2.06 -10.39
C PHE A 53 16.97 -1.05 -9.60
N SER A 54 17.91 -0.37 -10.26
CA SER A 54 18.71 0.72 -9.69
C SER A 54 17.88 1.98 -9.37
N ALA A 55 16.67 2.11 -9.91
CA ALA A 55 15.82 3.29 -9.76
C ALA A 55 15.25 3.46 -8.34
N ILE A 56 15.07 2.37 -7.59
CA ILE A 56 14.49 2.41 -6.24
C ILE A 56 15.50 2.95 -5.22
N TRP A 57 16.79 2.63 -5.39
CA TRP A 57 17.88 3.02 -4.47
C TRP A 57 18.03 4.54 -4.31
N ASN A 58 17.78 5.33 -5.35
CA ASN A 58 17.94 6.78 -5.31
C ASN A 58 16.77 7.51 -4.64
N THR A 59 15.62 6.86 -4.52
CA THR A 59 14.37 7.46 -4.03
C THR A 59 14.22 7.37 -2.50
N ASN A 60 14.98 6.47 -1.86
CA ASN A 60 14.99 6.25 -0.40
C ASN A 60 15.79 7.30 0.40
N LYS A 61 16.31 8.34 -0.26
CA LYS A 61 17.01 9.45 0.43
C LYS A 61 16.01 10.33 1.17
N LYS A 62 15.99 10.21 2.50
CA LYS A 62 15.22 11.11 3.38
C LYS A 62 15.68 12.56 3.17
N SER A 63 14.82 13.40 2.60
CA SER A 63 15.03 14.85 2.59
C SER A 63 14.56 15.43 3.91
N LYS A 64 15.32 16.34 4.53
CA LYS A 64 14.93 17.02 5.78
C LYS A 64 13.63 17.83 5.64
N SER A 65 13.24 18.19 4.41
CA SER A 65 12.05 18.98 4.13
C SER A 65 10.78 18.16 3.88
N LEU A 66 10.87 16.82 3.88
CA LEU A 66 9.75 15.93 3.61
C LEU A 66 9.29 15.22 4.88
N ARG A 67 7.97 15.20 5.07
CA ARG A 67 7.26 14.39 6.07
C ARG A 67 7.10 12.96 5.56
N ALA A 68 6.81 12.82 4.26
CA ALA A 68 6.71 11.53 3.57
C ALA A 68 7.41 11.59 2.22
N THR A 69 8.14 10.52 1.88
CA THR A 69 8.85 10.35 0.60
C THR A 69 7.97 9.76 -0.51
N GLY A 70 6.78 9.29 -0.15
CA GLY A 70 5.82 8.61 -1.01
C GLY A 70 4.61 8.17 -0.20
N ILE A 71 3.68 7.50 -0.86
CA ILE A 71 2.59 6.74 -0.22
C ILE A 71 2.69 5.28 -0.64
N SER A 72 2.24 4.37 0.22
CA SER A 72 1.91 3.00 -0.16
C SER A 72 0.40 2.87 -0.28
N VAL A 73 -0.05 2.03 -1.21
CA VAL A 73 -1.45 1.82 -1.53
C VAL A 73 -1.78 0.33 -1.68
N VAL A 74 -2.91 -0.05 -1.08
CA VAL A 74 -3.63 -1.30 -1.29
C VAL A 74 -4.88 -0.99 -2.11
N THR A 75 -5.05 -1.74 -3.20
CA THR A 75 -6.23 -1.66 -4.06
C THR A 75 -6.82 -3.06 -4.25
N CYS A 76 -8.10 -3.13 -4.59
CA CYS A 76 -8.70 -4.35 -5.11
C CYS A 76 -8.08 -4.67 -6.47
N SER A 77 -7.40 -5.80 -6.64
CA SER A 77 -6.77 -6.14 -7.93
C SER A 77 -7.76 -6.41 -9.07
N GLN A 78 -9.03 -6.72 -8.77
CA GLN A 78 -10.03 -7.02 -9.79
C GLN A 78 -10.80 -5.78 -10.28
N HIS A 79 -11.21 -4.93 -9.34
CA HIS A 79 -12.00 -3.74 -9.62
C HIS A 79 -11.17 -2.45 -9.61
N GLU A 80 -9.89 -2.57 -9.24
CA GLU A 80 -8.93 -1.47 -9.11
C GLU A 80 -9.43 -0.32 -8.22
N LEU A 81 -10.25 -0.64 -7.23
CA LEU A 81 -10.75 0.32 -6.24
C LEU A 81 -9.69 0.51 -5.15
N PHE A 82 -9.50 1.76 -4.70
CA PHE A 82 -8.74 2.04 -3.48
C PHE A 82 -9.42 1.37 -2.30
N TRP A 83 -8.64 0.62 -1.52
CA TRP A 83 -9.17 -0.11 -0.39
C TRP A 83 -9.30 0.80 0.85
N PRO A 84 -10.34 0.65 1.69
CA PRO A 84 -10.41 1.35 2.96
C PRO A 84 -9.18 1.05 3.83
N ASN A 85 -8.64 2.08 4.50
CA ASN A 85 -7.37 1.98 5.24
C ASN A 85 -6.19 1.40 4.41
N GLY A 86 -6.28 1.49 3.08
CA GLY A 86 -5.28 0.98 2.15
C GLY A 86 -4.16 1.95 1.84
N ILE A 87 -4.19 3.20 2.31
CA ILE A 87 -3.21 4.24 1.95
C ILE A 87 -2.49 4.72 3.19
N GLY A 88 -1.16 4.72 3.15
CA GLY A 88 -0.34 5.26 4.24
C GLY A 88 0.95 5.90 3.75
N ASP A 89 1.37 6.94 4.46
CA ASP A 89 2.60 7.66 4.16
C ASP A 89 3.85 6.81 4.42
N LEU A 90 4.82 6.95 3.54
CA LEU A 90 6.15 6.36 3.65
C LEU A 90 7.13 7.39 4.25
N GLN A 91 7.55 7.21 5.50
CA GLN A 91 8.42 8.18 6.20
C GLN A 91 9.83 8.22 5.61
N LYS A 92 10.31 7.09 5.08
CA LYS A 92 11.60 6.97 4.42
C LYS A 92 11.60 5.76 3.50
N GLY A 93 11.25 5.99 2.24
CA GLY A 93 11.16 4.93 1.26
C GLY A 93 10.15 3.87 1.63
N GLU A 94 10.12 2.81 0.84
CA GLU A 94 9.33 1.63 1.13
C GLU A 94 10.07 0.73 2.14
N ARG A 95 9.37 0.31 3.20
CA ARG A 95 9.90 -0.58 4.23
C ARG A 95 8.88 -1.68 4.52
N TYR A 96 9.37 -2.84 4.96
CA TYR A 96 8.50 -3.96 5.36
C TYR A 96 7.45 -3.51 6.38
N SER A 97 7.88 -2.83 7.45
CA SER A 97 6.97 -2.28 8.46
C SER A 97 5.86 -1.39 7.89
N ASN A 98 6.14 -0.60 6.85
CA ASN A 98 5.14 0.25 6.20
C ASN A 98 4.12 -0.60 5.45
N MET A 99 4.59 -1.53 4.61
CA MET A 99 3.73 -2.38 3.79
C MET A 99 2.91 -3.36 4.64
N ASP A 100 3.52 -3.97 5.65
CA ASP A 100 2.83 -4.89 6.58
C ASP A 100 1.71 -4.17 7.32
N THR A 101 2.02 -2.99 7.88
CA THR A 101 1.03 -2.25 8.68
C THR A 101 -0.14 -1.80 7.82
N ILE A 102 0.12 -1.19 6.66
CA ILE A 102 -0.95 -0.72 5.76
C ILE A 102 -1.77 -1.91 5.27
N PHE A 103 -1.12 -3.01 4.87
CA PHE A 103 -1.83 -4.21 4.44
C PHE A 103 -2.76 -4.75 5.52
N LEU A 104 -2.25 -4.97 6.74
CA LEU A 104 -3.03 -5.52 7.85
C LEU A 104 -4.18 -4.58 8.25
N MET A 105 -3.93 -3.26 8.32
CA MET A 105 -4.97 -2.25 8.55
C MET A 105 -6.00 -2.18 7.41
N SER A 106 -5.66 -2.60 6.19
CA SER A 106 -6.61 -2.65 5.08
C SER A 106 -7.49 -3.92 5.10
N VAL A 107 -6.97 -5.05 5.59
CA VAL A 107 -7.67 -6.34 5.51
C VAL A 107 -8.35 -6.79 6.80
N PHE A 108 -8.05 -6.20 7.97
CA PHE A 108 -8.51 -6.70 9.27
C PHE A 108 -10.04 -6.86 9.38
N ALA A 109 -10.82 -5.96 8.79
CA ALA A 109 -12.28 -5.94 8.90
C ALA A 109 -13.02 -6.68 7.77
N THR A 110 -12.30 -7.35 6.87
CA THR A 110 -12.90 -7.87 5.62
C THR A 110 -13.70 -9.16 5.82
N GLY A 111 -13.40 -9.95 6.87
CA GLY A 111 -14.10 -11.19 7.17
C GLY A 111 -14.02 -12.28 6.09
N VAL A 112 -13.05 -12.17 5.16
CA VAL A 112 -12.93 -13.07 4.01
C VAL A 112 -12.21 -14.37 4.36
N LYS A 113 -12.56 -15.47 3.67
CA LYS A 113 -11.91 -16.79 3.83
C LYS A 113 -10.71 -17.01 2.91
N GLN A 114 -10.54 -16.17 1.90
CA GLN A 114 -9.47 -16.28 0.92
C GLN A 114 -8.98 -14.87 0.54
N ILE A 115 -7.67 -14.65 0.61
CA ILE A 115 -7.01 -13.44 0.15
C ILE A 115 -5.96 -13.81 -0.90
N TYR A 116 -5.92 -13.04 -1.98
CA TYR A 116 -4.82 -13.04 -2.94
C TYR A 116 -4.04 -11.74 -2.77
N ILE A 117 -2.78 -11.83 -2.36
CA ILE A 117 -1.93 -10.67 -2.14
C ILE A 117 -1.04 -10.52 -3.36
N SER A 118 -1.18 -9.39 -4.06
CA SER A 118 -0.31 -9.03 -5.16
C SER A 118 0.62 -7.88 -4.80
N TYR A 119 1.90 -8.06 -5.08
CA TYR A 119 2.95 -7.07 -4.82
C TYR A 119 4.19 -7.39 -5.67
N ASP A 120 4.85 -6.37 -6.20
CA ASP A 120 6.03 -6.50 -7.07
C ASP A 120 7.06 -7.45 -6.49
N ILE A 121 7.38 -7.27 -5.22
CA ILE A 121 8.41 -8.06 -4.54
C ILE A 121 7.81 -9.07 -3.57
N VAL A 122 6.59 -9.55 -3.82
CA VAL A 122 5.90 -10.47 -2.90
C VAL A 122 6.76 -11.69 -2.58
N CYS A 123 7.58 -12.16 -3.52
CA CYS A 123 8.44 -13.33 -3.35
C CYS A 123 9.50 -13.16 -2.25
N GLN A 124 9.87 -11.92 -1.91
CA GLN A 124 10.77 -11.60 -0.81
C GLN A 124 10.00 -11.22 0.45
N TRP A 125 8.95 -10.42 0.26
CA TRP A 125 8.08 -9.95 1.33
C TRP A 125 7.41 -11.11 2.09
N MET A 126 6.90 -12.11 1.37
CA MET A 126 6.21 -13.26 1.97
C MET A 126 7.06 -14.07 2.94
N CYS A 127 8.40 -14.02 2.82
CA CYS A 127 9.31 -14.81 3.65
C CYS A 127 9.24 -14.41 5.12
N ASN A 128 8.97 -13.13 5.40
CA ASN A 128 8.89 -12.59 6.75
C ASN A 128 7.46 -12.22 7.18
N PHE A 129 6.51 -12.23 6.24
CA PHE A 129 5.14 -11.76 6.48
C PHE A 129 4.45 -12.45 7.66
N PHE A 130 4.44 -13.78 7.74
CA PHE A 130 3.73 -14.47 8.83
C PHE A 130 4.35 -14.23 10.21
N PRO A 131 5.69 -14.35 10.40
CA PRO A 131 6.32 -13.92 11.65
C PRO A 131 6.03 -12.46 12.02
N GLN A 132 6.06 -11.56 11.05
CA GLN A 132 5.77 -10.14 11.27
C GLN A 132 4.31 -9.95 11.68
N MET A 133 3.35 -10.54 10.97
CA MET A 133 1.92 -10.49 11.29
C MET A 133 1.65 -10.96 12.73
N ASN A 134 2.27 -12.04 13.18
CA ASN A 134 2.11 -12.54 14.54
C ASN A 134 2.63 -11.57 15.64
N SER A 135 3.47 -10.60 15.27
CA SER A 135 3.91 -9.52 16.17
C SER A 135 2.92 -8.36 16.28
N PHE A 136 1.92 -8.28 15.40
CA PHE A 136 0.89 -7.24 15.45
C PHE A 136 -0.15 -7.55 16.54
N PRO A 137 -0.86 -6.52 17.04
CA PRO A 137 -2.03 -6.71 17.87
C PRO A 137 -3.01 -7.73 17.28
N GLU A 138 -3.64 -8.55 18.12
CA GLU A 138 -4.52 -9.65 17.70
C GLU A 138 -5.63 -9.17 16.74
N HIS A 139 -6.17 -7.96 16.95
CA HIS A 139 -7.23 -7.40 16.10
C HIS A 139 -6.79 -7.09 14.66
N LEU A 140 -5.49 -7.01 14.38
CA LEU A 140 -4.93 -6.80 13.03
C LEU A 140 -4.41 -8.09 12.39
N GLN A 141 -4.36 -9.20 13.13
CA GLN A 141 -3.89 -10.46 12.59
C GLN A 141 -4.94 -11.08 11.67
N ILE A 142 -4.49 -11.68 10.57
CA ILE A 142 -5.39 -12.41 9.67
C ILE A 142 -5.80 -13.71 10.35
N PRO A 143 -7.10 -14.06 10.39
CA PRO A 143 -7.57 -15.31 10.97
C PRO A 143 -6.87 -16.53 10.38
N GLN A 144 -6.54 -17.51 11.22
CA GLN A 144 -5.80 -18.72 10.80
C GLN A 144 -6.55 -19.54 9.74
N ASP A 145 -7.87 -19.45 9.69
CA ASP A 145 -8.71 -20.15 8.72
C ASP A 145 -8.86 -19.39 7.39
N CYS A 146 -8.29 -18.18 7.27
CA CYS A 146 -8.21 -17.46 6.02
C CYS A 146 -7.02 -17.97 5.19
N LYS A 147 -7.31 -18.46 3.99
CA LYS A 147 -6.28 -18.91 3.05
C LYS A 147 -5.64 -17.72 2.36
N ILE A 148 -4.33 -17.59 2.47
CA ILE A 148 -3.55 -16.51 1.83
C ILE A 148 -2.75 -17.10 0.66
N THR A 149 -2.81 -16.43 -0.49
CA THR A 149 -2.03 -16.77 -1.68
C THR A 149 -1.28 -15.54 -2.19
N PHE A 150 0.02 -15.67 -2.45
CA PHE A 150 0.87 -14.57 -2.92
C PHE A 150 1.07 -14.61 -4.44
N LYS A 151 1.06 -13.44 -5.08
CA LYS A 151 1.23 -13.28 -6.54
C LYS A 151 2.06 -12.05 -6.89
N VAL A 152 2.81 -12.13 -7.98
CA VAL A 152 3.54 -10.97 -8.54
C VAL A 152 2.70 -10.44 -9.71
N PRO A 153 2.47 -9.12 -9.82
CA PRO A 153 1.76 -8.54 -10.95
C PRO A 153 2.36 -8.99 -12.30
N LYS A 154 1.50 -9.16 -13.30
CA LYS A 154 1.88 -9.81 -14.57
C LYS A 154 2.96 -9.05 -15.31
N PHE A 155 2.96 -7.72 -15.27
CA PHE A 155 3.96 -6.90 -15.94
C PHE A 155 5.33 -7.05 -15.27
N HIS A 156 5.36 -7.21 -13.95
CA HIS A 156 6.60 -7.31 -13.17
C HIS A 156 7.16 -8.72 -13.13
N LEU A 157 6.33 -9.76 -13.20
CA LEU A 157 6.77 -11.16 -13.09
C LEU A 157 7.95 -11.53 -14.01
N PRO A 158 8.02 -11.12 -15.29
CA PRO A 158 9.17 -11.40 -16.16
C PRO A 158 10.50 -10.77 -15.70
N ALA A 159 10.47 -9.76 -14.83
CA ALA A 159 11.68 -9.15 -14.26
C ALA A 159 12.27 -9.97 -13.10
N HIS A 160 11.53 -10.95 -12.57
CA HIS A 160 11.99 -11.81 -11.48
C HIS A 160 12.88 -12.94 -11.97
N VAL A 161 13.56 -13.61 -11.04
CA VAL A 161 14.28 -14.85 -11.35
C VAL A 161 13.31 -15.97 -11.78
N PRO A 162 13.71 -16.91 -12.65
CA PRO A 162 12.82 -17.95 -13.18
C PRO A 162 12.09 -18.78 -12.12
N ALA A 163 12.69 -18.97 -10.93
CA ALA A 163 12.06 -19.66 -9.81
C ALA A 163 10.78 -18.98 -9.30
N CYS A 164 10.59 -17.68 -9.57
CA CYS A 164 9.39 -16.93 -9.20
C CYS A 164 8.22 -17.14 -10.18
N TYR A 165 8.46 -17.61 -11.40
CA TYR A 165 7.44 -17.58 -12.46
C TYR A 165 6.24 -18.46 -12.13
N ALA A 166 6.46 -19.76 -11.90
CA ALA A 166 5.38 -20.70 -11.67
C ALA A 166 4.63 -20.49 -10.32
N PRO A 167 5.31 -20.20 -9.19
CA PRO A 167 4.59 -19.99 -7.92
C PRO A 167 3.75 -18.72 -7.91
N PHE A 168 4.26 -17.63 -8.50
CA PHE A 168 3.67 -16.30 -8.35
C PHE A 168 2.84 -15.82 -9.55
N THR A 169 2.74 -16.63 -10.62
CA THR A 169 1.87 -16.29 -11.74
C THR A 169 0.39 -16.32 -11.35
N PHE A 170 -0.34 -15.32 -11.86
CA PHE A 170 -1.80 -15.30 -11.84
C PHE A 170 -2.40 -16.36 -12.77
N ASN A 171 -1.74 -16.63 -13.89
CA ASN A 171 -2.21 -17.64 -14.84
C ASN A 171 -2.24 -18.99 -14.11
N TYR A 172 -3.35 -19.72 -14.23
CA TYR A 172 -3.57 -21.01 -13.56
C TYR A 172 -3.85 -20.95 -12.04
N THR A 173 -4.02 -19.75 -11.45
CA THR A 173 -4.49 -19.64 -10.07
C THR A 173 -6.01 -19.75 -10.02
N VAL A 174 -6.51 -20.80 -9.37
CA VAL A 174 -7.96 -21.04 -9.21
C VAL A 174 -8.59 -19.90 -8.41
N GLY A 175 -9.73 -19.38 -8.87
CA GLY A 175 -10.53 -18.39 -8.14
C GLY A 175 -10.10 -16.92 -8.31
N ILE A 176 -9.06 -16.62 -9.09
CA ILE A 176 -8.57 -15.25 -9.29
C ILE A 176 -9.13 -14.56 -10.55
N GLY A 177 -9.84 -15.30 -11.41
CA GLY A 177 -10.35 -14.77 -12.68
C GLY A 177 -9.24 -14.30 -13.62
N LYS A 178 -9.54 -13.29 -14.45
CA LYS A 178 -8.58 -12.67 -15.38
C LYS A 178 -7.95 -11.40 -14.78
N THR A 179 -7.32 -11.54 -13.62
CA THR A 179 -6.61 -10.43 -12.94
C THR A 179 -5.16 -10.33 -13.40
N ASP A 180 -4.61 -9.12 -13.49
CA ASP A 180 -3.21 -8.85 -13.77
C ASP A 180 -2.40 -8.42 -12.53
N GLY A 181 -3.05 -7.81 -11.53
CA GLY A 181 -2.42 -7.35 -10.30
C GLY A 181 -1.93 -5.89 -10.34
N GLU A 182 -2.13 -5.16 -11.44
CA GLU A 182 -1.55 -3.83 -11.72
C GLU A 182 -2.43 -2.66 -11.22
N GLY A 183 -3.42 -2.95 -10.37
CA GLY A 183 -4.42 -1.98 -9.93
C GLY A 183 -3.84 -0.69 -9.30
N PRO A 184 -2.83 -0.75 -8.41
CA PRO A 184 -2.16 0.46 -7.92
C PRO A 184 -1.59 1.31 -9.06
N GLU A 185 -0.91 0.70 -10.02
CA GLU A 185 -0.26 1.35 -11.15
C GLU A 185 -1.24 2.04 -12.08
N CYS A 186 -2.37 1.40 -12.37
CA CYS A 186 -3.47 2.01 -13.12
C CYS A 186 -3.99 3.28 -12.41
N ASN A 187 -4.11 3.22 -11.08
CA ASN A 187 -4.58 4.29 -10.22
C ASN A 187 -3.56 5.44 -10.01
N TRP A 188 -2.30 5.24 -10.39
CA TRP A 188 -1.30 6.31 -10.33
C TRP A 188 -1.63 7.47 -11.24
N SER A 189 -2.33 7.26 -12.36
CA SER A 189 -2.83 8.35 -13.20
C SER A 189 -3.62 9.38 -12.39
N MET A 190 -4.62 8.90 -11.63
CA MET A 190 -5.52 9.74 -10.84
C MET A 190 -4.83 10.44 -9.67
N THR A 191 -4.02 9.70 -8.91
CA THR A 191 -3.35 10.30 -7.75
C THR A 191 -2.25 11.25 -8.19
N ASN A 192 -1.46 10.93 -9.21
CA ASN A 192 -0.32 11.75 -9.61
C ASN A 192 -0.70 13.16 -10.06
N ASP A 193 -1.91 13.35 -10.59
CA ASP A 193 -2.41 14.67 -10.97
C ASP A 193 -2.50 15.63 -9.77
N ILE A 194 -2.79 15.10 -8.58
CA ILE A 194 -2.85 15.88 -7.34
C ILE A 194 -1.56 15.85 -6.52
N ALA A 195 -0.50 15.20 -7.00
CA ALA A 195 0.73 15.02 -6.23
C ALA A 195 1.34 16.36 -5.80
N LYS A 196 1.40 17.32 -6.72
CA LYS A 196 2.04 18.62 -6.47
C LYS A 196 1.25 19.46 -5.47
N SER A 197 -0.06 19.55 -5.64
CA SER A 197 -0.94 20.32 -4.74
C SER A 197 -0.99 19.69 -3.36
N SER A 198 -1.13 18.36 -3.27
CA SER A 198 -1.14 17.62 -2.00
C SER A 198 0.20 17.71 -1.26
N SER A 199 1.32 17.82 -1.99
CA SER A 199 2.65 17.87 -1.38
C SER A 199 2.92 19.08 -0.50
N ILE A 200 2.20 20.19 -0.72
CA ILE A 200 2.35 21.45 0.02
C ILE A 200 1.21 21.67 1.02
N MET A 201 0.27 20.72 1.12
CA MET A 201 -0.79 20.76 2.12
C MET A 201 -0.25 20.31 3.47
N THR A 202 -0.82 20.88 4.53
CA THR A 202 -0.60 20.39 5.90
C THR A 202 -1.22 18.99 6.06
N LYS A 203 -0.71 18.22 7.01
CA LYS A 203 -1.00 16.77 7.17
C LYS A 203 -2.49 16.41 7.06
N GLY A 204 -3.35 16.95 7.93
CA GLY A 204 -4.78 16.62 7.94
C GLY A 204 -5.46 16.88 6.59
N THR A 205 -5.30 18.08 6.05
CA THR A 205 -5.85 18.45 4.74
C THR A 205 -5.29 17.61 3.59
N CYS A 206 -4.01 17.23 3.64
CA CYS A 206 -3.41 16.34 2.65
C CYS A 206 -4.12 14.98 2.63
N PHE A 207 -4.35 14.39 3.81
CA PHE A 207 -5.05 13.11 3.94
C PHE A 207 -6.51 13.20 3.48
N GLU A 208 -7.24 14.23 3.90
CA GLU A 208 -8.62 14.46 3.44
C GLU A 208 -8.70 14.68 1.93
N ASN A 209 -7.73 15.38 1.35
CA ASN A 209 -7.65 15.57 -0.09
C ASN A 209 -7.42 14.25 -0.83
N ILE A 210 -6.53 13.39 -0.32
CA ILE A 210 -6.29 12.05 -0.88
C ILE A 210 -7.56 11.19 -0.77
N ASP A 211 -8.20 11.15 0.40
CA ASP A 211 -9.45 10.41 0.61
C ASP A 211 -10.54 10.85 -0.37
N ASN A 212 -10.73 12.17 -0.55
CA ASN A 212 -11.74 12.69 -1.47
C ASN A 212 -11.48 12.23 -2.92
N HIS A 213 -10.23 12.28 -3.38
CA HIS A 213 -9.90 11.87 -4.75
C HIS A 213 -10.02 10.35 -4.92
N CYS A 214 -9.56 9.56 -3.95
CA CYS A 214 -9.69 8.12 -3.99
C CYS A 214 -11.15 7.67 -3.99
N ASN A 215 -12.00 8.27 -3.13
CA ASN A 215 -13.43 8.00 -3.10
C ASN A 215 -14.13 8.43 -4.38
N PHE A 216 -13.75 9.57 -4.97
CA PHE A 216 -14.25 9.99 -6.28
C PHE A 216 -13.88 9.00 -7.38
N THR A 217 -12.62 8.55 -7.43
CA THR A 217 -12.19 7.50 -8.38
C THR A 217 -12.98 6.21 -8.17
N ASN A 218 -13.15 5.78 -6.92
CA ASN A 218 -13.94 4.59 -6.60
C ASN A 218 -15.40 4.72 -7.06
N TYR A 219 -16.01 5.88 -6.85
CA TYR A 219 -17.39 6.16 -7.29
C TYR A 219 -17.54 6.04 -8.81
N TRP A 220 -16.65 6.67 -9.59
CA TRP A 220 -16.69 6.56 -11.06
C TRP A 220 -16.48 5.14 -11.54
N LYS A 221 -15.51 4.42 -10.98
CA LYS A 221 -15.30 3.01 -11.31
C LYS A 221 -16.51 2.16 -10.97
N THR A 222 -17.19 2.43 -9.85
CA THR A 222 -18.40 1.70 -9.45
C THR A 222 -19.53 1.91 -10.46
N ILE A 223 -19.75 3.15 -10.90
CA ILE A 223 -20.77 3.46 -11.92
C ILE A 223 -20.43 2.82 -13.26
N ASP A 224 -19.18 2.92 -13.71
CA ASP A 224 -18.74 2.37 -15.00
C ASP A 224 -18.81 0.83 -15.03
N LEU A 225 -18.63 0.19 -13.87
CA LEU A 225 -18.83 -1.26 -13.69
C LEU A 225 -20.32 -1.66 -13.70
N GLY A 226 -21.25 -0.70 -13.61
CA GLY A 226 -22.68 -0.94 -13.56
C GLY A 226 -23.16 -1.60 -12.26
N MET A 227 -22.46 -1.33 -11.14
CA MET A 227 -22.80 -1.82 -9.81
C MET A 227 -23.77 -0.89 -9.06
#